data_AF-A0A930UFX2-F1
#
_entry.id   AF-A0A930UFX2-F1
#
_cell.length_a   1.000
_cell.length_b   1.000
_cell.length_c   1.000
_cell.angle_alpha   90.00
_cell.angle_beta   90.00
_cell.angle_gamma   90.00
#
_symmetry.space_group_name_H-M   'P 1'
#
loop_
_entity.id
_entity.type
_entity.pdbx_description
1 polymer ?
#
loop_
_entity_poly.entity_id
_entity_poly.type
_entity_poly.pdbx_seq_one_letter_code
_entity_poly.pdbx_strand_id
1 'polypeptide(L)' 'MPAGLLRASRARGLRPLLLASPAALIGHGLPEGGDVRAGDARISRSGDGLLIEQRSTRTVIDWDSFG' A
#
# COMPACT_ATOMS: atom_id res chain seq x y z
N MET A 1 -27.77 -55.11 33.20
CA MET A 1 -27.97 -53.67 33.54
C MET A 1 -27.32 -53.44 34.91
N PRO A 2 -26.54 -52.37 35.19
CA PRO A 2 -26.46 -51.02 34.58
C PRO A 2 -25.09 -50.75 33.87
N ALA A 3 -24.99 -49.93 32.81
CA ALA A 3 -25.14 -48.47 32.63
C ALA A 3 -23.86 -47.67 32.98
N GLY A 4 -23.26 -47.04 31.97
CA GLY A 4 -22.05 -46.22 32.10
C GLY A 4 -21.60 -45.63 30.77
N LEU A 5 -22.46 -44.81 30.16
CA LEU A 5 -22.10 -43.86 29.10
C LEU A 5 -21.11 -42.85 29.69
N LEU A 6 -20.07 -42.41 28.96
CA LEU A 6 -19.60 -41.01 28.98
C LEU A 6 -18.52 -40.78 27.90
N ARG A 7 -18.92 -39.98 26.92
CA ARG A 7 -18.07 -39.34 25.91
C ARG A 7 -16.99 -38.49 26.58
N ALA A 8 -15.80 -38.47 25.99
CA ALA A 8 -14.85 -37.37 26.14
C ALA A 8 -14.09 -37.23 24.81
N SER A 9 -14.58 -36.35 23.94
CA SER A 9 -14.03 -35.01 23.70
C SER A 9 -12.90 -35.03 22.66
N ARG A 10 -13.29 -34.89 21.38
CA ARG A 10 -12.33 -34.58 20.32
C ARG A 10 -11.78 -33.19 20.59
N ALA A 11 -10.51 -33.12 21.01
CA ALA A 11 -9.78 -31.88 21.12
C ALA A 11 -9.74 -31.22 19.73
N ARG A 12 -10.46 -30.10 19.58
CA ARG A 12 -10.41 -29.27 18.38
C ARG A 12 -9.08 -28.53 18.41
N GLY A 13 -8.10 -29.02 17.66
CA GLY A 13 -6.81 -28.34 17.51
C GLY A 13 -7.03 -26.93 16.97
N LEU A 14 -6.65 -25.92 17.75
CA LEU A 14 -6.64 -24.54 17.32
C LEU A 14 -5.49 -24.39 16.30
N ARG A 15 -5.83 -24.20 15.04
CA ARG A 15 -4.86 -23.78 14.01
C ARG A 15 -4.46 -22.34 14.31
N PRO A 16 -3.18 -22.03 14.53
CA PRO A 16 -2.74 -20.65 14.58
C PRO A 16 -3.02 -20.01 13.21
N LEU A 17 -3.81 -18.94 13.17
CA LEU A 17 -3.81 -18.06 12.01
C LEU A 17 -2.43 -17.40 11.96
N LEU A 18 -1.69 -17.63 10.88
CA LEU A 18 -0.53 -16.82 10.55
C LEU A 18 -1.07 -15.41 10.22
N LEU A 19 -0.99 -14.50 11.19
CA LEU A 19 -1.28 -13.10 10.97
C LEU A 19 -0.21 -12.58 10.01
N ALA A 20 -0.59 -12.31 8.76
CA ALA A 20 0.27 -11.56 7.86
C ALA A 20 0.50 -10.19 8.51
N SER A 21 1.73 -9.94 8.98
CA SER A 21 2.13 -8.59 9.35
C SER A 21 1.95 -7.72 8.11
N PRO A 22 1.22 -6.59 8.18
CA PRO A 22 1.28 -5.60 7.12
C PRO A 22 2.74 -5.14 7.07
N ALA A 23 3.48 -5.60 6.05
CA ALA A 23 4.75 -5.00 5.71
C ALA A 23 4.48 -3.50 5.58
N ALA A 24 5.22 -2.72 6.37
CA ALA A 24 5.05 -1.28 6.43
C ALA A 24 4.98 -0.74 4.99
N LEU A 25 3.90 -0.02 4.69
CA LEU A 25 3.86 0.89 3.56
C LEU A 25 4.94 1.92 3.85
N ILE A 26 6.17 1.66 3.39
CA ILE A 26 7.21 2.67 3.40
C ILE A 26 6.62 3.81 2.61
N GLY A 27 6.51 4.98 3.25
CA GLY A 27 6.13 6.22 2.60
C GLY A 27 7.17 6.51 1.52
N HIS A 28 6.89 5.95 0.36
CA HIS A 28 7.46 6.29 -0.91
C HIS A 28 7.42 7.82 -1.03
N GLY A 29 8.58 8.45 -0.88
CA GLY A 29 8.70 9.91 -0.80
C GLY A 29 8.10 10.59 -2.03
N LEU A 30 7.91 11.91 -1.94
CA LEU A 30 7.42 12.68 -3.08
C LEU A 30 8.28 12.42 -4.34
N PRO A 31 7.69 12.34 -5.54
CA PRO A 31 8.45 12.23 -6.78
C PRO A 31 9.51 13.32 -6.92
N GLU A 32 10.70 12.94 -7.38
CA GLU A 32 11.87 13.82 -7.52
C GLU A 32 12.34 13.90 -8.97
N GLY A 33 12.95 15.04 -9.33
CA GLY A 33 13.58 15.22 -10.64
C GLY A 33 12.60 15.30 -11.82
N GLY A 34 11.36 15.75 -11.59
CA GLY A 34 10.33 15.81 -12.62
C GLY A 34 10.69 16.72 -13.79
N ASP A 35 10.71 16.18 -15.00
CA ASP A 35 10.92 16.91 -16.26
C ASP A 35 9.74 16.67 -17.23
N VAL A 36 9.15 17.75 -17.73
CA VAL A 36 8.00 17.69 -18.63
C VAL A 36 8.46 17.38 -20.05
N ARG A 37 8.20 16.17 -20.53
CA ARG A 37 8.59 15.71 -21.88
C ARG A 37 7.57 16.05 -22.95
N ALA A 38 6.29 16.08 -22.60
CA ALA A 38 5.20 16.39 -23.52
C ALA A 38 4.01 17.02 -22.80
N GLY A 39 3.25 17.85 -23.53
CA GLY A 39 2.14 18.61 -22.96
C GLY A 39 2.61 19.87 -22.22
N ASP A 40 1.76 20.37 -21.34
CA ASP A 40 2.04 21.53 -20.49
C ASP A 40 1.62 21.25 -19.05
N ALA A 41 2.58 21.40 -18.13
CA ALA A 41 2.34 21.36 -16.70
C ALA A 41 3.35 22.22 -15.93
N ARG A 42 2.96 22.67 -14.74
CA ARG A 42 3.86 23.27 -13.75
C ARG A 42 4.01 22.30 -12.58
N ILE A 43 5.24 22.07 -12.16
CA ILE A 43 5.58 21.28 -10.98
C ILE A 43 6.01 22.26 -9.88
N SER A 44 5.40 22.17 -8.70
CA SER A 44 5.75 22.98 -7.54
C SER A 44 5.78 22.13 -6.27
N ARG A 45 6.80 22.34 -5.45
CA ARG A 45 6.99 21.66 -4.17
C ARG A 45 6.83 22.65 -3.04
N SER A 46 6.09 22.26 -2.00
CA SER A 46 5.90 23.06 -0.80
C SER A 46 5.87 22.14 0.42
N GLY A 47 6.90 22.20 1.26
CA GLY A 47 7.08 21.27 2.38
C GLY A 47 7.01 19.82 1.91
N ASP A 48 6.09 19.06 2.50
CA ASP A 48 5.84 17.64 2.21
C ASP A 48 4.78 17.43 1.12
N GLY A 49 4.45 18.48 0.35
CA GLY A 49 3.51 18.41 -0.77
C GLY A 49 4.16 18.67 -2.14
N LEU A 50 3.70 17.92 -3.14
CA LEU A 50 3.98 18.16 -4.56
C LEU A 50 2.68 18.51 -5.28
N LEU A 51 2.63 19.68 -5.93
CA LEU A 51 1.52 20.13 -6.77
C LEU A 51 1.94 20.04 -8.25
N ILE A 52 1.10 19.38 -9.03
CA ILE A 52 1.23 19.30 -10.49
C ILE A 52 0.01 19.98 -11.11
N GLU A 53 0.22 21.16 -11.68
CA GLU A 53 -0.81 21.90 -12.40
C GLU A 53 -0.74 21.53 -13.89
N GLN A 54 -1.56 20.57 -14.31
CA GLN A 54 -1.68 20.21 -15.72
C GLN A 54 -2.51 21.26 -16.49
N ARG A 55 -1.94 21.81 -17.56
CA ARG A 55 -2.56 22.89 -18.37
C ARG A 55 -2.96 22.42 -19.77
N SER A 56 -2.67 21.19 -20.12
CA SER A 56 -3.01 20.56 -21.40
C SER A 56 -3.88 19.32 -21.21
N THR A 57 -4.45 18.76 -22.28
CA THR A 57 -5.25 17.53 -22.20
C THR A 57 -4.42 16.31 -21.75
N ARG A 58 -3.13 16.29 -22.07
CA ARG A 58 -2.22 15.20 -21.70
C ARG A 58 -0.82 15.76 -21.47
N THR A 59 -0.25 15.41 -20.32
CA THR A 59 1.14 15.68 -19.99
C THR A 59 1.89 14.36 -19.78
N VAL A 60 3.15 14.31 -20.19
CA VAL A 60 4.11 13.23 -19.85
C VAL A 60 5.25 13.86 -19.07
N ILE A 61 5.52 13.32 -17.88
CA ILE A 61 6.56 13.78 -16.98
C ILE A 61 7.47 12.59 -16.69
N ASP A 62 8.75 12.75 -16.96
CA ASP A 62 9.77 11.80 -16.54
C ASP A 62 10.21 12.17 -15.13
N TRP A 63 10.40 11.16 -14.28
CA TRP A 63 10.86 11.33 -12.90
C TRP A 63 12.14 10.53 -12.69
N ASP A 64 13.11 11.11 -11.98
CA ASP A 64 14.33 10.40 -11.57
C ASP A 64 13.98 9.31 -10.54
N SER A 65 13.06 9.63 -9.64
CA SER A 65 12.44 8.66 -8.75
C SER A 65 10.97 8.97 -8.56
N PHE A 66 10.15 7.93 -8.69
CA PHE A 66 8.76 7.97 -8.28
C PHE A 66 8.65 7.01 -7.10
N GLY A 67 8.32 7.56 -5.94
CA GLY A 67 8.06 6.78 -4.74
C GLY A 67 7.02 5.71 -5.04
#